data_AF-R6F4P1-F1
#
_entry.id   AF-R6F4P1-F1
#
_cell.length_a   1.000
_cell.length_b   1.000
_cell.length_c   1.000
_cell.angle_alpha   90.00
_cell.angle_beta   90.00
_cell.angle_gamma   90.00
#
_symmetry.space_group_name_H-M   'P 1'
#
loop_
_entity.id
_entity.type
_entity.pdbx_description
1 polymer ?
#
loop_
_entity_poly.entity_id
_entity_poly.type
_entity_poly.pdbx_seq_one_letter_code
_entity_poly.pdbx_strand_id
1 'polypeptide(L)'
;MLEIIDNIGYMKLMDGTSLLAHKKSTEQKIEDNKKTGHVFSNEESEMFFKNAYFLWKHRAEIRKDSKMLLASVRVSSGTANCCSLKDATLGAFLDFWDTTEGAPIKNSEGNNAVLCRIGLGRSETDTCKLADELGNVADTSIDQACHRLSKFAAINRHYHKYAEQYEACSLESVLVSLQMGKRESKWPLYRENIKLFYEHREEICKRKEWFYATIPLSVFGTRNPIFIGVMLTLWQRGNESFMHKCEKCGHTAYVYSFAGSPMSGIGSISYQCFHCGEYGHIAKDGFGSRMKALKDIREELLKDKEGVDEVPLETLIANLMKN
;
A
#
# COMPACT_ATOMS: atom_id res chain seq x y z
N MET A 1 -38.23 10.60 -6.62
CA MET A 1 -37.67 11.02 -7.93
C MET A 1 -36.35 10.28 -8.05
N LEU A 2 -36.28 9.31 -8.96
CA LEU A 2 -35.13 8.43 -9.16
C LEU A 2 -34.03 9.21 -9.91
N GLU A 3 -33.05 9.78 -9.21
CA GLU A 3 -31.77 10.18 -9.80
C GLU A 3 -30.78 9.02 -9.61
N ILE A 4 -30.89 7.98 -10.43
CA ILE A 4 -29.88 6.93 -10.49
C ILE A 4 -29.55 6.70 -11.97
N ILE A 5 -28.25 6.51 -12.24
CA ILE A 5 -27.61 5.98 -13.47
C ILE A 5 -27.16 7.00 -14.54
N ASP A 6 -26.43 8.07 -14.20
CA ASP A 6 -25.67 8.84 -15.22
C ASP A 6 -24.17 9.05 -14.92
N ASN A 7 -23.70 8.56 -13.77
CA ASN A 7 -22.33 8.76 -13.29
C ASN A 7 -21.38 7.56 -13.50
N ILE A 8 -21.82 6.52 -14.21
CA ILE A 8 -21.03 5.31 -14.46
C ILE A 8 -20.84 5.13 -15.96
N GLY A 9 -19.62 4.78 -16.37
CA GLY A 9 -19.26 4.44 -17.73
C GLY A 9 -18.29 3.27 -17.75
N TYR A 10 -17.71 3.00 -18.93
CA TYR A 10 -16.77 1.91 -19.12
C TYR A 10 -15.49 2.41 -19.80
N MET A 11 -14.36 1.98 -19.26
CA MET A 11 -13.04 2.13 -19.86
C MET A 11 -12.65 0.82 -20.53
N LYS A 12 -12.27 0.85 -21.81
CA LYS A 12 -11.61 -0.30 -22.46
C LYS A 12 -10.12 -0.26 -22.19
N LEU A 13 -9.56 -1.34 -21.63
CA LEU A 13 -8.13 -1.55 -21.48
C LEU A 13 -7.46 -1.90 -22.82
N MET A 14 -6.12 -1.91 -22.86
CA MET A 14 -5.36 -2.20 -24.09
C MET A 14 -5.56 -3.63 -24.60
N ASP A 15 -5.88 -4.57 -23.72
CA ASP A 15 -6.19 -5.97 -24.05
C ASP A 15 -7.65 -6.19 -24.50
N GLY A 16 -8.46 -5.12 -24.53
CA GLY A 16 -9.87 -5.16 -24.89
C GLY A 16 -10.83 -5.38 -23.72
N THR A 17 -10.34 -5.65 -22.50
CA THR A 17 -11.16 -5.79 -21.30
C THR A 17 -11.91 -4.50 -21.00
N SER A 18 -13.20 -4.62 -20.63
CA SER A 18 -14.01 -3.47 -20.22
C SER A 18 -14.05 -3.38 -18.70
N LEU A 19 -13.71 -2.21 -18.17
CA LEU A 19 -13.66 -1.92 -16.75
C LEU A 19 -14.66 -0.82 -16.41
N LEU A 20 -15.42 -1.01 -15.33
CA LEU A 20 -16.35 0.00 -14.83
C LEU A 20 -15.58 1.25 -14.37
N ALA A 21 -16.07 2.44 -14.70
CA ALA A 21 -15.44 3.69 -14.31
C ALA A 21 -16.49 4.75 -13.92
N HIS A 22 -16.17 5.55 -12.91
CA HIS A 22 -17.08 6.62 -12.42
C HIS A 22 -16.70 7.95 -13.04
N LYS A 23 -17.68 8.70 -13.59
CA LYS A 23 -17.43 10.02 -14.16
C LYS A 23 -16.94 10.97 -13.07
N LYS A 24 -16.04 11.90 -13.42
CA LYS A 24 -15.51 12.88 -12.46
C LYS A 24 -16.63 13.67 -11.77
N SER A 25 -16.56 13.72 -10.45
CA SER A 25 -17.34 14.66 -9.63
C SER A 25 -16.99 16.11 -9.95
N THR A 26 -17.89 17.04 -9.62
CA THR A 26 -17.64 18.48 -9.75
C THR A 26 -16.41 18.93 -8.94
N GLU A 27 -16.23 18.35 -7.75
CA GLU A 27 -15.11 18.62 -6.85
C GLU A 27 -13.77 18.22 -7.48
N GLN A 28 -13.71 17.03 -8.07
CA GLN A 28 -12.50 16.54 -8.72
C GLN A 28 -12.14 17.37 -9.97
N LYS A 29 -13.14 17.82 -10.74
CA LYS A 29 -12.92 18.75 -11.87
C LYS A 29 -12.33 20.10 -11.41
N ILE A 30 -12.80 20.62 -10.27
CA ILE A 30 -12.28 21.87 -9.69
C ILE A 30 -10.83 21.68 -9.22
N GLU A 31 -10.53 20.54 -8.59
CA GLU A 31 -9.18 20.23 -8.11
C GLU A 31 -8.18 20.06 -9.25
N ASP A 32 -8.56 19.35 -10.32
CA ASP A 32 -7.72 19.16 -11.51
C ASP A 32 -7.39 20.51 -12.18
N ASN A 33 -8.37 21.42 -12.28
CA ASN A 33 -8.19 22.77 -12.82
C ASN A 33 -7.27 23.66 -11.97
N LYS A 34 -7.14 23.39 -10.66
CA LYS A 34 -6.16 24.11 -9.81
C LYS A 34 -4.73 23.62 -10.07
N LYS A 35 -4.56 22.37 -10.49
CA LYS A 35 -3.26 21.72 -10.70
C LYS A 35 -2.65 22.04 -12.07
N THR A 36 -3.43 22.47 -13.06
CA THR A 36 -2.95 22.77 -14.42
C THR A 36 -2.00 23.99 -14.52
N GLY A 37 -1.90 24.82 -13.47
CA GLY A 37 -1.04 26.01 -13.43
C GLY A 37 0.16 25.97 -12.47
N HIS A 38 0.33 24.89 -11.70
CA HIS A 38 1.38 24.81 -10.67
C HIS A 38 2.67 24.19 -11.22
N VAL A 39 3.83 24.76 -10.86
CA VAL A 39 5.12 24.07 -11.01
C VAL A 39 5.15 22.94 -9.96
N PHE A 40 5.23 21.69 -10.43
CA PHE A 40 5.16 20.50 -9.59
C PHE A 40 6.43 20.29 -8.76
N SER A 41 6.28 19.69 -7.57
CA SER A 41 7.40 19.37 -6.68
C SER A 41 8.17 18.13 -7.17
N ASN A 42 9.47 18.08 -6.89
CA ASN A 42 10.29 16.88 -7.15
C ASN A 42 9.82 15.65 -6.35
N GLU A 43 9.08 15.86 -5.26
CA GLU A 43 8.67 14.83 -4.31
C GLU A 43 7.68 13.81 -4.93
N GLU A 44 6.73 14.25 -5.77
CA GLU A 44 5.77 13.34 -6.42
C GLU A 44 6.46 12.42 -7.44
N SER A 45 7.39 12.97 -8.23
CA SER A 45 8.21 12.17 -9.16
C SER A 45 9.10 11.18 -8.40
N GLU A 46 9.72 11.61 -7.30
CA GLU A 46 10.52 10.71 -6.45
C GLU A 46 9.69 9.59 -5.81
N MET A 47 8.48 9.91 -5.34
CA MET A 47 7.55 8.91 -4.80
C MET A 47 7.23 7.85 -5.84
N PHE A 48 6.95 8.25 -7.08
CA PHE A 48 6.77 7.31 -8.17
C PHE A 48 8.02 6.46 -8.40
N PHE A 49 9.19 7.08 -8.56
CA PHE A 49 10.42 6.35 -8.87
C PHE A 49 10.76 5.30 -7.81
N LYS A 50 10.71 5.67 -6.53
CA LYS A 50 11.02 4.77 -5.41
C LYS A 50 10.03 3.60 -5.29
N ASN A 51 8.83 3.71 -5.86
CA ASN A 51 7.78 2.71 -5.76
C ASN A 51 7.41 2.06 -7.10
N ALA A 52 8.07 2.39 -8.21
CA ALA A 52 7.67 1.95 -9.54
C ALA A 52 7.70 0.41 -9.67
N TYR A 53 8.74 -0.25 -9.16
CA TYR A 53 8.82 -1.71 -9.20
C TYR A 53 7.73 -2.36 -8.32
N PHE A 54 7.44 -1.77 -7.16
CA PHE A 54 6.34 -2.21 -6.31
C PHE A 54 4.99 -2.12 -7.04
N LEU A 55 4.72 -0.99 -7.70
CA LEU A 55 3.51 -0.80 -8.51
C LEU A 55 3.43 -1.84 -9.65
N TRP A 56 4.53 -2.10 -10.35
CA TRP A 56 4.59 -3.14 -11.38
C TRP A 56 4.31 -4.55 -10.82
N LYS A 57 4.85 -4.88 -9.65
CA LYS A 57 4.61 -6.17 -8.98
C LYS A 57 3.14 -6.36 -8.60
N HIS A 58 2.44 -5.26 -8.31
CA HIS A 58 1.03 -5.22 -7.94
C HIS A 58 0.08 -4.88 -9.11
N ARG A 59 0.56 -4.92 -10.36
CA ARG A 59 -0.21 -4.52 -11.55
C ARG A 59 -1.54 -5.26 -11.75
N ALA A 60 -1.62 -6.52 -11.34
CA ALA A 60 -2.85 -7.31 -11.44
C ALA A 60 -3.96 -6.81 -10.50
N GLU A 61 -3.59 -6.22 -9.36
CA GLU A 61 -4.54 -5.62 -8.42
C GLU A 61 -4.96 -4.25 -8.92
N ILE A 62 -4.00 -3.43 -9.36
CA ILE A 62 -4.25 -2.09 -9.93
C ILE A 62 -5.21 -2.17 -11.13
N ARG A 63 -5.06 -3.17 -12.00
CA ARG A 63 -5.91 -3.35 -13.20
C ARG A 63 -7.39 -3.64 -12.91
N LYS A 64 -7.74 -3.97 -11.66
CA LYS A 64 -9.13 -4.19 -11.25
C LYS A 64 -9.86 -2.90 -10.88
N ASP A 65 -9.15 -1.79 -10.75
CA ASP A 65 -9.71 -0.52 -10.31
C ASP A 65 -9.37 0.60 -11.30
N SER A 66 -10.40 1.17 -11.94
CA SER A 66 -10.23 2.25 -12.90
C SER A 66 -9.60 3.49 -12.27
N LYS A 67 -9.92 3.78 -11.00
CA LYS A 67 -9.40 4.97 -10.30
C LYS A 67 -7.90 4.85 -10.07
N MET A 68 -7.40 3.63 -9.82
CA MET A 68 -5.96 3.39 -9.67
C MET A 68 -5.24 3.44 -11.01
N LEU A 69 -5.81 2.87 -12.07
CA LEU A 69 -5.22 2.95 -13.42
C LEU A 69 -5.10 4.39 -13.92
N LEU A 70 -6.09 5.22 -13.64
CA LEU A 70 -6.12 6.62 -14.07
C LEU A 70 -5.35 7.55 -13.14
N ALA A 71 -4.74 7.03 -12.06
CA ALA A 71 -3.91 7.82 -11.17
C ALA A 71 -2.78 8.50 -11.96
N SER A 72 -2.69 9.82 -11.81
CA SER A 72 -1.69 10.63 -12.50
C SER A 72 -0.30 10.35 -11.95
N VAL A 73 0.64 10.11 -12.84
CA VAL A 73 2.06 9.97 -12.57
C VAL A 73 2.78 11.10 -13.30
N ARG A 74 3.17 12.13 -12.55
CA ARG A 74 3.87 13.27 -13.13
C ARG A 74 5.37 13.08 -12.98
N VAL A 75 6.03 12.84 -14.11
CA VAL A 75 7.48 12.70 -14.19
C VAL A 75 8.05 13.98 -14.78
N SER A 76 8.79 14.76 -14.00
CA SER A 76 9.44 15.96 -14.51
C SER A 76 10.49 15.60 -15.58
N SER A 77 10.38 16.24 -16.74
CA SER A 77 11.43 16.19 -17.74
C SER A 77 12.56 17.10 -17.27
N GLY A 78 13.64 16.52 -16.75
CA GLY A 78 14.85 17.27 -16.35
C GLY A 78 15.57 17.99 -17.49
N THR A 79 15.05 17.90 -18.72
CA THR A 79 15.52 18.63 -19.90
C THR A 79 14.33 19.17 -20.70
N ALA A 80 14.50 20.35 -21.31
CA ALA A 80 13.45 21.10 -22.03
C ALA A 80 12.84 20.39 -23.25
N ASN A 81 13.30 19.18 -23.60
CA ASN A 81 12.99 18.54 -24.88
C ASN A 81 12.53 17.08 -24.80
N CYS A 82 12.27 16.56 -23.60
CA CYS A 82 11.51 15.31 -23.52
C CYS A 82 10.04 15.64 -23.80
N CYS A 83 9.39 14.87 -24.67
CA CYS A 83 7.92 14.92 -24.77
C CYS A 83 7.38 14.71 -23.36
N SER A 84 6.86 15.78 -22.77
CA SER A 84 6.54 15.82 -21.36
C SER A 84 5.54 14.71 -21.07
N LEU A 85 5.95 13.73 -20.27
CA LEU A 85 5.08 12.78 -19.57
C LEU A 85 4.21 13.50 -18.52
N LYS A 86 3.89 14.77 -18.74
CA LYS A 86 3.30 15.72 -17.79
C LYS A 86 1.97 15.24 -17.24
N ASP A 87 1.32 14.31 -17.94
CA ASP A 87 0.06 13.70 -17.56
C ASP A 87 0.06 12.21 -17.92
N ALA A 88 1.15 11.51 -17.58
CA ALA A 88 1.16 10.06 -17.65
C ALA A 88 0.20 9.45 -16.61
N THR A 89 -0.40 8.33 -16.96
CA THR A 89 -1.24 7.55 -16.03
C THR A 89 -0.50 6.31 -15.56
N LEU A 90 -0.84 5.80 -14.38
CA LEU A 90 -0.28 4.55 -13.87
C LEU A 90 -0.57 3.38 -14.83
N GLY A 91 -1.79 3.32 -15.39
CA GLY A 91 -2.17 2.32 -16.38
C GLY A 91 -1.27 2.33 -17.62
N ALA A 92 -0.83 3.51 -18.08
CA ALA A 92 0.08 3.61 -19.21
C ALA A 92 1.46 3.02 -18.91
N PHE A 93 2.00 3.24 -17.71
CA PHE A 93 3.23 2.59 -17.27
C PHE A 93 3.08 1.07 -17.16
N LEU A 94 2.00 0.59 -16.56
CA LEU A 94 1.77 -0.85 -16.40
C LEU A 94 1.70 -1.58 -17.74
N ASP A 95 0.95 -1.03 -18.70
CA ASP A 95 0.83 -1.66 -20.03
C ASP A 95 2.12 -1.50 -20.83
N PHE A 96 2.83 -0.39 -20.68
CA PHE A 96 4.13 -0.21 -21.31
C PHE A 96 5.15 -1.23 -20.78
N TRP A 97 5.20 -1.47 -19.46
CA TRP A 97 6.07 -2.48 -18.85
C TRP A 97 5.76 -3.92 -19.25
N ASP A 98 4.56 -4.19 -19.75
CA ASP A 98 4.20 -5.50 -20.29
C ASP A 98 4.50 -5.61 -21.82
N THR A 99 4.98 -4.53 -22.47
CA THR A 99 5.50 -4.56 -23.85
C THR A 99 6.98 -4.90 -23.90
N THR A 100 7.48 -5.35 -25.06
CA THR A 100 8.92 -5.54 -25.31
C THR A 100 9.74 -4.26 -25.11
N GLU A 101 9.17 -3.10 -25.41
CA GLU A 101 9.82 -1.79 -25.31
C GLU A 101 9.86 -1.22 -23.88
N GLY A 102 9.07 -1.77 -22.96
CA GLY A 102 9.05 -1.35 -21.56
C GLY A 102 9.37 -2.45 -20.56
N ALA A 103 9.55 -3.69 -21.03
CA ALA A 103 9.81 -4.85 -20.19
C ALA A 103 10.92 -4.58 -19.16
N PRO A 104 10.78 -5.07 -17.93
CA PRO A 104 11.81 -4.93 -16.91
C PRO A 104 13.17 -5.38 -17.44
N ILE A 105 14.18 -4.55 -17.22
CA ILE A 105 15.55 -4.79 -17.66
C ILE A 105 16.37 -5.20 -16.43
N LYS A 106 17.41 -6.01 -16.64
CA LYS A 106 18.43 -6.23 -15.64
C LYS A 106 19.23 -4.93 -15.47
N ASN A 107 19.24 -4.35 -14.26
CA ASN A 107 20.11 -3.21 -13.97
C ASN A 107 21.59 -3.65 -13.98
N SER A 108 22.51 -2.72 -13.77
CA SER A 108 23.96 -2.99 -13.71
C SER A 108 24.38 -4.04 -12.67
N GLU A 109 23.54 -4.28 -11.67
CA GLU A 109 23.76 -5.26 -10.59
C GLU A 109 23.07 -6.61 -10.86
N GLY A 110 22.36 -6.76 -11.99
CA GLY A 110 21.62 -7.98 -12.32
C GLY A 110 20.25 -8.09 -11.63
N ASN A 111 19.78 -7.04 -10.98
CA ASN A 111 18.44 -6.98 -10.39
C ASN A 111 17.40 -6.58 -11.44
N ASN A 112 16.17 -7.08 -11.30
CA ASN A 112 15.08 -6.65 -12.17
C ASN A 112 14.74 -5.20 -11.86
N ALA A 113 14.66 -4.35 -12.88
CA ALA A 113 14.31 -2.95 -12.74
C ALA A 113 13.32 -2.50 -13.81
N VAL A 114 12.46 -1.54 -13.48
CA VAL A 114 11.42 -1.01 -14.37
C VAL A 114 11.76 0.40 -14.85
N LEU A 115 11.35 0.70 -16.09
CA LEU A 115 11.60 1.99 -16.73
C LEU A 115 10.66 3.07 -16.20
N CYS A 116 11.21 4.07 -15.51
CA CYS A 116 10.43 5.14 -14.89
C CYS A 116 10.40 6.43 -15.70
N ARG A 117 11.46 6.68 -16.48
CA ARG A 117 11.63 7.89 -17.29
C ARG A 117 12.53 7.60 -18.47
N ILE A 118 12.24 8.17 -19.64
CA ILE A 118 13.14 8.17 -20.80
C ILE A 118 13.54 9.61 -21.09
N GLY A 119 14.84 9.87 -21.20
CA GLY A 119 15.43 11.15 -21.54
C GLY A 119 16.10 11.09 -22.91
N LEU A 120 15.76 12.02 -23.80
CA LEU A 120 16.40 12.15 -25.11
C LEU A 120 17.64 13.02 -25.03
N GLY A 121 18.78 12.46 -25.43
CA GLY A 121 20.04 13.19 -25.57
C GLY A 121 20.08 13.90 -26.93
N ARG A 122 20.17 15.24 -26.94
CA ARG A 122 20.28 15.99 -28.21
C ARG A 122 21.59 15.71 -28.96
N SER A 123 22.65 15.35 -28.24
CA SER A 123 24.00 15.03 -28.75
C SER A 123 24.76 14.06 -27.85
N GLU A 124 24.09 13.55 -26.81
CA GLU A 124 24.59 12.59 -25.83
C GLU A 124 23.80 11.30 -25.98
N THR A 125 24.30 10.21 -25.42
CA THR A 125 23.54 8.96 -25.37
C THR A 125 22.21 9.18 -24.68
N ASP A 126 21.13 8.66 -25.27
CA ASP A 126 19.82 8.68 -24.62
C ASP A 126 19.91 8.01 -23.25
N THR A 127 19.21 8.60 -22.28
CA THR A 127 19.23 8.14 -20.89
C THR A 127 17.87 7.67 -20.45
N CYS A 128 17.85 6.87 -19.40
CA CYS A 128 16.61 6.53 -18.72
C CYS A 128 16.83 6.44 -17.22
N LYS A 129 15.71 6.49 -16.48
CA LYS A 129 15.69 6.24 -15.05
C LYS A 129 15.06 4.88 -14.80
N LEU A 130 15.80 4.00 -14.13
CA LEU A 130 15.34 2.68 -13.72
C LEU A 130 15.10 2.65 -12.22
N ALA A 131 14.11 1.88 -11.80
CA ALA A 131 13.85 1.57 -10.39
C ALA A 131 13.86 0.06 -10.16
N ASP A 132 14.66 -0.40 -9.20
CA ASP A 132 14.74 -1.82 -8.84
C ASP A 132 13.73 -2.23 -7.76
N GLU A 133 13.78 -3.49 -7.34
CA GLU A 133 12.88 -4.05 -6.34
C GLU A 133 13.04 -3.50 -4.92
N LEU A 134 14.20 -2.93 -4.60
CA LEU A 134 14.49 -2.30 -3.31
C LEU A 134 14.09 -0.82 -3.30
N GLY A 135 13.64 -0.30 -4.44
CA GLY A 135 13.32 1.12 -4.62
C GLY A 135 14.55 1.98 -4.88
N ASN A 136 15.71 1.37 -5.19
CA ASN A 136 16.87 2.12 -5.64
C ASN A 136 16.61 2.62 -7.06
N VAL A 137 17.06 3.85 -7.33
CA VAL A 137 16.80 4.54 -8.58
C VAL A 137 18.12 4.97 -9.19
N ALA A 138 18.35 4.62 -10.45
CA ALA A 138 19.57 4.96 -11.17
C ALA A 138 19.26 5.54 -12.55
N ASP A 139 20.07 6.50 -13.00
CA ASP A 139 20.09 6.92 -14.40
C ASP A 139 21.08 6.03 -15.17
N THR A 140 20.68 5.57 -16.36
CA THR A 140 21.50 4.71 -17.22
C THR A 140 21.28 5.05 -18.69
N SER A 141 22.10 4.51 -19.59
CA SER A 141 21.88 4.66 -21.03
C SER A 141 20.77 3.73 -21.51
N ILE A 142 20.05 4.16 -22.55
CA ILE A 142 19.00 3.35 -23.16
C ILE A 142 19.10 3.39 -24.68
N ASP A 143 18.80 2.25 -25.30
CA ASP A 143 18.70 2.15 -26.75
C ASP A 143 17.29 2.48 -27.24
N GLN A 144 17.20 2.93 -28.49
CA GLN A 144 15.92 3.17 -29.18
C GLN A 144 14.95 4.07 -28.39
N ALA A 145 15.46 5.07 -27.67
CA ALA A 145 14.66 5.90 -26.78
C ALA A 145 13.47 6.56 -27.48
N CYS A 146 13.67 7.05 -28.71
CA CYS A 146 12.59 7.60 -29.55
C CYS A 146 11.47 6.59 -29.83
N HIS A 147 11.83 5.33 -30.13
CA HIS A 147 10.86 4.25 -30.37
C HIS A 147 10.09 3.91 -29.10
N ARG A 148 10.80 3.71 -27.98
CA ARG A 148 10.21 3.44 -26.66
C ARG A 148 9.28 4.56 -26.19
N LEU A 149 9.69 5.82 -26.36
CA LEU A 149 8.87 7.00 -26.07
C LEU A 149 7.63 7.06 -26.95
N SER A 150 7.76 6.79 -28.25
CA SER A 150 6.63 6.78 -29.19
C SER A 150 5.61 5.71 -28.80
N LYS A 151 6.09 4.53 -28.39
CA LYS A 151 5.25 3.43 -27.89
C LYS A 151 4.54 3.84 -26.59
N PHE A 152 5.27 4.37 -25.62
CA PHE A 152 4.69 4.86 -24.37
C PHE A 152 3.63 5.94 -24.62
N ALA A 153 3.93 6.92 -25.48
CA ALA A 153 3.02 8.02 -25.79
C ALA A 153 1.71 7.51 -26.43
N ALA A 154 1.77 6.47 -27.27
CA ALA A 154 0.58 5.85 -27.84
C ALA A 154 -0.31 5.20 -26.76
N ILE A 155 0.28 4.46 -25.83
CA ILE A 155 -0.42 3.86 -24.70
C ILE A 155 -0.99 4.95 -23.79
N ASN A 156 -0.20 5.99 -23.48
CA ASN A 156 -0.64 7.04 -22.58
C ASN A 156 -1.81 7.84 -23.15
N ARG A 157 -1.84 8.13 -24.46
CA ARG A 157 -3.00 8.76 -25.10
C ARG A 157 -4.29 7.97 -24.89
N HIS A 158 -4.21 6.64 -24.89
CA HIS A 158 -5.36 5.77 -24.66
C HIS A 158 -5.89 5.86 -23.22
N TYR A 159 -5.03 5.96 -22.21
CA TYR A 159 -5.49 6.15 -20.84
C TYR A 159 -5.87 7.59 -20.53
N HIS A 160 -5.15 8.56 -21.10
CA HIS A 160 -5.35 9.97 -20.84
C HIS A 160 -6.75 10.46 -21.23
N LYS A 161 -7.30 10.01 -22.37
CA LYS A 161 -8.70 10.30 -22.76
C LYS A 161 -9.72 9.86 -21.70
N TYR A 162 -9.44 8.80 -20.94
CA TYR A 162 -10.29 8.33 -19.86
C TYR A 162 -10.02 9.10 -18.57
N ALA A 163 -8.75 9.43 -18.28
CA ALA A 163 -8.38 10.26 -17.15
C ALA A 163 -8.99 11.66 -17.21
N GLU A 164 -9.35 12.17 -18.39
CA GLU A 164 -10.11 13.43 -18.55
C GLU A 164 -11.57 13.29 -18.10
N GLN A 165 -12.17 12.11 -18.30
CA GLN A 165 -13.61 11.88 -18.15
C GLN A 165 -13.99 11.25 -16.79
N TYR A 166 -13.12 10.40 -16.27
CA TYR A 166 -13.40 9.53 -15.13
C TYR A 166 -12.55 9.88 -13.91
N GLU A 167 -13.04 9.51 -12.74
CA GLU A 167 -12.37 9.70 -11.46
C GLU A 167 -11.05 8.92 -11.42
N ALA A 168 -10.05 9.55 -10.82
CA ALA A 168 -8.75 8.98 -10.54
C ALA A 168 -8.40 9.18 -9.06
N CYS A 169 -7.68 8.25 -8.45
CA CYS A 169 -7.10 8.48 -7.13
C CYS A 169 -5.69 9.07 -7.24
N SER A 170 -5.17 9.63 -6.14
CA SER A 170 -3.76 10.06 -6.11
C SER A 170 -2.83 8.85 -6.11
N LEU A 171 -1.60 9.02 -6.59
CA LEU A 171 -0.59 7.97 -6.54
C LEU A 171 -0.33 7.49 -5.09
N GLU A 172 -0.32 8.42 -4.14
CA GLU A 172 -0.24 8.11 -2.70
C GLU A 172 -1.38 7.19 -2.25
N SER A 173 -2.61 7.50 -2.66
CA SER A 173 -3.79 6.68 -2.33
C SER A 173 -3.68 5.27 -2.91
N VAL A 174 -3.13 5.11 -4.13
CA VAL A 174 -2.83 3.79 -4.71
C VAL A 174 -1.86 3.04 -3.82
N LEU A 175 -0.74 3.65 -3.44
CA LEU A 175 0.30 3.02 -2.62
C LEU A 175 -0.26 2.58 -1.26
N VAL A 176 -1.03 3.45 -0.60
CA VAL A 176 -1.71 3.12 0.66
C VAL A 176 -2.68 1.95 0.44
N SER A 177 -3.49 1.97 -0.61
CA SER A 177 -4.47 0.91 -0.89
C SER A 177 -3.80 -0.43 -1.13
N LEU A 178 -2.72 -0.49 -1.89
CA LEU A 178 -1.97 -1.73 -2.16
C LEU A 178 -1.26 -2.24 -0.90
N GLN A 179 -0.70 -1.35 -0.09
CA GLN A 179 -0.11 -1.70 1.20
C GLN A 179 -1.17 -2.23 2.18
N MET A 180 -2.38 -1.69 2.14
CA MET A 180 -3.53 -2.18 2.93
C MET A 180 -4.08 -3.50 2.39
N GLY A 181 -4.13 -3.72 1.07
CA GLY A 181 -4.53 -5.00 0.46
C GLY A 181 -3.62 -6.16 0.87
N LYS A 182 -2.30 -5.93 0.96
CA LYS A 182 -1.34 -6.87 1.57
C LYS A 182 -1.61 -7.17 3.05
N ARG A 183 -2.25 -6.25 3.78
CA ARG A 183 -2.67 -6.45 5.17
C ARG A 183 -4.00 -7.21 5.25
N GLU A 184 -4.95 -6.92 4.35
CA GLU A 184 -6.22 -7.66 4.19
C GLU A 184 -6.02 -9.16 3.99
N SER A 185 -5.04 -9.58 3.18
CA SER A 185 -4.75 -11.02 3.02
C SER A 185 -4.23 -11.71 4.30
N LYS A 186 -3.60 -10.95 5.21
CA LYS A 186 -3.06 -11.48 6.48
C LYS A 186 -4.05 -11.39 7.64
N TRP A 187 -5.14 -10.64 7.51
CA TRP A 187 -6.14 -10.49 8.56
C TRP A 187 -6.80 -11.81 8.97
N PRO A 188 -7.22 -12.71 8.05
CA PRO A 188 -7.74 -14.03 8.42
C PRO A 188 -6.71 -14.83 9.22
N LEU A 189 -5.47 -14.90 8.75
CA LEU A 189 -4.38 -15.61 9.43
C LEU A 189 -4.13 -15.08 10.85
N TYR A 190 -4.10 -13.76 11.02
CA TYR A 190 -3.92 -13.15 12.34
C TYR A 190 -5.13 -13.39 13.25
N ARG A 191 -6.34 -13.10 12.77
CA ARG A 191 -7.60 -13.17 13.52
C ARG A 191 -7.91 -14.58 14.02
N GLU A 192 -7.72 -15.58 13.17
CA GLU A 192 -8.08 -16.98 13.47
C GLU A 192 -7.09 -17.62 14.44
N ASN A 193 -5.87 -17.10 14.53
CA ASN A 193 -4.79 -17.64 15.35
C ASN A 193 -4.49 -16.82 16.62
N ILE A 194 -5.32 -15.85 17.00
CA ILE A 194 -5.10 -15.02 18.20
C ILE A 194 -4.95 -15.88 19.46
N LYS A 195 -5.83 -16.87 19.65
CA LYS A 195 -5.75 -17.81 20.78
C LYS A 195 -4.46 -18.62 20.77
N LEU A 196 -4.05 -19.12 19.59
CA LEU A 196 -2.79 -19.86 19.40
C LEU A 196 -1.59 -19.01 19.82
N PHE A 197 -1.51 -17.75 19.37
CA PHE A 197 -0.44 -16.84 19.78
C PHE A 197 -0.40 -16.64 21.29
N TYR A 198 -1.55 -16.53 21.94
CA TYR A 198 -1.61 -16.37 23.39
C TYR A 198 -1.21 -17.65 24.13
N GLU A 199 -1.61 -18.82 23.66
CA GLU A 199 -1.25 -20.12 24.25
C GLU A 199 0.28 -20.34 24.19
N HIS A 200 0.92 -19.98 23.07
CA HIS A 200 2.37 -20.07 22.89
C HIS A 200 3.14 -18.78 23.25
N ARG A 201 2.50 -17.85 23.97
CA ARG A 201 3.08 -16.51 24.26
C ARG A 201 4.47 -16.56 24.89
N GLU A 202 4.74 -17.56 25.74
CA GLU A 202 6.04 -17.68 26.40
C GLU A 202 7.16 -18.05 25.43
N GLU A 203 6.86 -18.90 24.45
CA GLU A 203 7.82 -19.28 23.40
C GLU A 203 8.06 -18.11 22.44
N ILE A 204 6.99 -17.46 22.01
CA ILE A 204 7.07 -16.27 21.13
C ILE A 204 7.88 -15.15 21.80
N CYS A 205 7.66 -14.90 23.10
CA CYS A 205 8.40 -13.88 23.84
C CYS A 205 9.89 -14.22 24.08
N LYS A 206 10.28 -15.49 24.02
CA LYS A 206 11.69 -15.90 24.15
C LYS A 206 12.46 -15.79 22.83
N ARG A 207 11.78 -15.93 21.69
CA ARG A 207 12.38 -16.00 20.36
C ARG A 207 12.22 -14.67 19.63
N LYS A 208 13.28 -13.87 19.54
CA LYS A 208 13.21 -12.52 18.95
C LYS A 208 12.68 -12.54 17.51
N GLU A 209 13.05 -13.53 16.73
CA GLU A 209 12.61 -13.71 15.34
C GLU A 209 11.09 -13.95 15.22
N TRP A 210 10.47 -14.54 16.25
CA TRP A 210 9.02 -14.75 16.34
C TRP A 210 8.31 -13.55 16.96
N PHE A 211 8.92 -12.97 17.99
CA PHE A 211 8.42 -11.78 18.67
C PHE A 211 8.16 -10.63 17.70
N TYR A 212 9.10 -10.43 16.76
CA TYR A 212 9.03 -9.39 15.73
C TYR A 212 8.28 -9.81 14.46
N ALA A 213 7.53 -10.92 14.47
CA ALA A 213 6.67 -11.24 13.33
C ALA A 213 5.61 -10.12 13.14
N THR A 214 5.63 -9.48 11.97
CA THR A 214 4.73 -8.37 11.63
C THR A 214 3.28 -8.86 11.49
N ILE A 215 2.35 -8.17 12.18
CA ILE A 215 0.91 -8.43 12.13
C ILE A 215 0.19 -7.38 11.23
N PRO A 216 -1.02 -7.68 10.70
CA PRO A 216 -1.72 -6.77 9.79
C PRO A 216 -2.37 -5.55 10.45
N LEU A 217 -2.25 -5.42 11.78
CA LEU A 217 -2.78 -4.29 12.52
C LEU A 217 -2.12 -3.00 12.05
N SER A 218 -2.94 -1.98 11.77
CA SER A 218 -2.50 -0.63 11.44
C SER A 218 -3.37 0.37 12.18
N VAL A 219 -2.72 1.28 12.90
CA VAL A 219 -3.41 2.27 13.73
C VAL A 219 -2.90 3.64 13.32
N PHE A 220 -3.83 4.53 12.96
CA PHE A 220 -3.51 5.93 12.69
C PHE A 220 -2.74 6.54 13.87
N GLY A 221 -1.69 7.32 13.59
CA GLY A 221 -0.84 7.92 14.61
C GLY A 221 0.18 6.98 15.27
N THR A 222 0.20 5.69 14.91
CA THR A 222 1.25 4.74 15.32
C THR A 222 2.16 4.43 14.13
N ARG A 223 3.48 4.43 14.35
CA ARG A 223 4.43 3.99 13.31
C ARG A 223 4.27 2.50 13.07
N ASN A 224 4.12 2.10 11.81
CA ASN A 224 4.17 0.70 11.38
C ASN A 224 5.64 0.24 11.19
N PRO A 225 5.92 -1.08 11.18
CA PRO A 225 5.02 -2.20 11.47
C PRO A 225 4.70 -2.34 12.97
N ILE A 226 3.63 -3.11 13.26
CA ILE A 226 3.29 -3.61 14.60
C ILE A 226 3.59 -5.10 14.63
N PHE A 227 4.15 -5.59 15.74
CA PHE A 227 4.59 -6.97 15.89
C PHE A 227 3.68 -7.75 16.85
N ILE A 228 3.60 -9.07 16.70
CA ILE A 228 2.80 -9.93 17.59
C ILE A 228 3.26 -9.81 19.05
N GLY A 229 4.57 -9.69 19.29
CA GLY A 229 5.15 -9.54 20.62
C GLY A 229 4.64 -8.32 21.40
N VAL A 230 4.33 -7.23 20.69
CA VAL A 230 3.72 -6.02 21.29
C VAL A 230 2.33 -6.34 21.85
N MET A 231 1.50 -7.05 21.08
CA MET A 231 0.15 -7.44 21.50
C MET A 231 0.19 -8.42 22.68
N LEU A 232 1.06 -9.43 22.61
CA LEU A 232 1.27 -10.38 23.71
C LEU A 232 1.71 -9.68 24.99
N THR A 233 2.64 -8.72 24.89
CA THR A 233 3.10 -7.93 26.03
C THR A 233 1.96 -7.11 26.65
N LEU A 234 1.13 -6.45 25.83
CA LEU A 234 -0.04 -5.71 26.30
C LEU A 234 -1.01 -6.61 27.06
N TRP A 235 -1.30 -7.80 26.54
CA TRP A 235 -2.20 -8.76 27.17
C TRP A 235 -1.63 -9.36 28.46
N GLN A 236 -0.34 -9.70 28.45
CA GLN A 236 0.35 -10.25 29.62
C GLN A 236 0.47 -9.23 30.77
N ARG A 237 0.69 -7.96 30.45
CA ARG A 237 0.80 -6.87 31.43
C ARG A 237 -0.54 -6.43 32.01
N GLY A 238 -1.66 -7.07 31.66
CA GLY A 238 -2.95 -6.67 32.22
C GLY A 238 -3.48 -5.36 31.66
N ASN A 239 -3.04 -4.91 30.47
CA ASN A 239 -3.40 -3.57 29.99
C ASN A 239 -4.91 -3.47 29.73
N GLU A 240 -5.61 -2.69 30.57
CA GLU A 240 -7.07 -2.56 30.54
C GLU A 240 -7.61 -2.06 29.19
N SER A 241 -6.82 -1.25 28.45
CA SER A 241 -7.22 -0.76 27.13
C SER A 241 -7.32 -1.90 26.11
N PHE A 242 -6.58 -2.98 26.31
CA PHE A 242 -6.57 -4.19 25.46
C PHE A 242 -7.34 -5.37 26.07
N MET A 243 -8.16 -5.10 27.09
CA MET A 243 -9.04 -6.09 27.72
C MET A 243 -10.51 -5.69 27.64
N HIS A 244 -11.37 -6.69 27.66
CA HIS A 244 -12.82 -6.54 27.66
C HIS A 244 -13.44 -7.72 28.42
N LYS A 245 -14.66 -7.56 28.95
CA LYS A 245 -15.41 -8.68 29.51
C LYS A 245 -16.22 -9.34 28.39
N CYS A 246 -16.06 -10.65 28.22
CA CYS A 246 -16.83 -11.40 27.24
C CYS A 246 -18.33 -11.31 27.56
N GLU A 247 -19.14 -10.89 26.59
CA GLU A 247 -20.59 -10.78 26.73
C GLU A 247 -21.28 -12.13 26.96
N LYS A 248 -20.64 -13.23 26.56
CA LYS A 248 -21.19 -14.59 26.67
C LYS A 248 -20.89 -15.28 27.99
N CYS A 249 -19.64 -15.24 28.46
CA CYS A 249 -19.20 -16.00 29.64
C CYS A 249 -18.60 -15.15 30.78
N GLY A 250 -18.57 -13.82 30.64
CA GLY A 250 -18.09 -12.89 31.67
C GLY A 250 -16.57 -12.89 31.92
N HIS A 251 -15.82 -13.84 31.35
CA HIS A 251 -14.37 -13.92 31.46
C HIS A 251 -13.68 -12.83 30.64
N THR A 252 -12.40 -12.60 30.92
CA THR A 252 -11.57 -11.68 30.14
C THR A 252 -11.50 -12.12 28.67
N ALA A 253 -11.78 -11.17 27.79
CA ALA A 253 -11.55 -11.22 26.36
C ALA A 253 -10.46 -10.22 25.99
N TYR A 254 -9.64 -10.58 25.02
CA TYR A 254 -8.47 -9.83 24.61
C TYR A 254 -8.74 -9.10 23.31
N VAL A 255 -8.47 -7.80 23.30
CA VAL A 255 -8.64 -6.95 22.12
C VAL A 255 -7.44 -7.18 21.21
N TYR A 256 -7.70 -7.62 19.98
CA TYR A 256 -6.66 -7.87 18.98
C TYR A 256 -6.62 -6.84 17.85
N SER A 257 -7.67 -6.02 17.73
CA SER A 257 -7.73 -4.90 16.79
C SER A 257 -8.64 -3.81 17.33
N PHE A 258 -8.39 -2.56 16.93
CA PHE A 258 -9.24 -1.43 17.23
C PHE A 258 -9.14 -0.38 16.12
N ALA A 259 -10.21 0.38 15.93
CA ALA A 259 -10.30 1.46 14.96
C ALA A 259 -11.03 2.65 15.59
N GLY A 260 -10.89 3.84 15.02
CA GLY A 260 -11.56 5.03 15.53
C GLY A 260 -10.88 6.33 15.12
N SER A 261 -11.42 7.43 15.63
CA SER A 261 -10.89 8.76 15.40
C SER A 261 -10.26 9.31 16.69
N PRO A 262 -9.00 9.76 16.65
CA PRO A 262 -8.39 10.46 17.78
C PRO A 262 -9.15 11.73 18.16
N MET A 263 -9.84 12.38 17.20
CA MET A 263 -10.50 13.67 17.43
C MET A 263 -11.84 13.54 18.15
N SER A 264 -12.61 12.48 17.87
CA SER A 264 -13.91 12.29 18.49
C SER A 264 -13.88 11.33 19.69
N GLY A 265 -12.80 10.56 19.88
CA GLY A 265 -12.69 9.56 20.94
C GLY A 265 -13.51 8.27 20.71
N ILE A 266 -14.49 8.35 19.81
CA ILE A 266 -15.29 7.24 19.30
C ILE A 266 -14.37 6.23 18.62
N GLY A 267 -14.55 4.97 18.97
CA GLY A 267 -13.85 3.87 18.34
C GLY A 267 -14.64 2.58 18.41
N SER A 268 -14.02 1.54 17.90
CA SER A 268 -14.49 0.17 17.97
C SER A 268 -13.34 -0.76 18.30
N ILE A 269 -13.67 -1.89 18.90
CA ILE A 269 -12.72 -2.95 19.21
C ILE A 269 -13.19 -4.26 18.59
N SER A 270 -12.22 -5.06 18.18
CA SER A 270 -12.41 -6.48 17.89
C SER A 270 -11.68 -7.29 18.95
N TYR A 271 -12.38 -8.26 19.53
CA TYR A 271 -11.88 -9.03 20.67
C TYR A 271 -12.13 -10.53 20.50
N GLN A 272 -11.38 -11.34 21.24
CA GLN A 272 -11.62 -12.78 21.38
C GLN A 272 -11.54 -13.19 22.86
N CYS A 273 -12.52 -13.99 23.31
CA CYS A 273 -12.49 -14.63 24.62
C CYS A 273 -11.78 -15.98 24.51
N PHE A 274 -10.64 -16.14 25.20
CA PHE A 274 -9.90 -17.41 25.17
C PHE A 274 -10.54 -18.50 26.03
N HIS A 275 -11.48 -18.15 26.91
CA HIS A 275 -12.22 -19.12 27.72
C HIS A 275 -13.33 -19.83 26.91
N CYS A 276 -14.21 -19.08 26.23
CA CYS A 276 -15.34 -19.66 25.49
C CYS A 276 -15.20 -19.63 23.96
N GLY A 277 -14.12 -19.05 23.44
CA GLY A 277 -13.85 -18.93 22.00
C GLY A 277 -14.61 -17.82 21.28
N GLU A 278 -15.55 -17.15 21.96
CA GLU A 278 -16.38 -16.10 21.38
C GLU A 278 -15.52 -14.93 20.88
N TYR A 279 -15.77 -14.48 19.66
CA TYR A 279 -15.18 -13.26 19.12
C TYR A 279 -16.28 -12.23 18.88
N GLY A 280 -15.93 -10.94 18.99
CA GLY A 280 -16.89 -9.87 18.81
C GLY A 280 -16.27 -8.63 18.20
N HIS A 281 -17.15 -7.76 17.70
CA HIS A 281 -16.82 -6.41 17.27
C HIS A 281 -17.85 -5.46 17.88
N ILE A 282 -17.40 -4.49 18.67
CA ILE A 282 -18.28 -3.56 19.37
C ILE A 282 -17.76 -2.13 19.28
N ALA A 283 -18.67 -1.17 19.27
CA ALA A 283 -18.33 0.23 19.52
C ALA A 283 -17.84 0.38 20.96
N LYS A 284 -16.67 1.01 21.13
CA LYS A 284 -16.06 1.24 22.45
C LYS A 284 -15.13 2.43 22.40
N ASP A 285 -15.39 3.39 23.27
CA ASP A 285 -14.55 4.57 23.44
C ASP A 285 -13.16 4.23 23.99
N GLY A 286 -12.26 5.20 23.94
CA GLY A 286 -10.88 5.07 24.42
C GLY A 286 -9.89 4.72 23.31
N PHE A 287 -10.15 5.14 22.07
CA PHE A 287 -9.21 5.01 20.96
C PHE A 287 -7.84 5.61 21.30
N GLY A 288 -7.82 6.83 21.85
CA GLY A 288 -6.58 7.52 22.22
C GLY A 288 -5.73 6.76 23.25
N SER A 289 -6.37 6.20 24.29
CA SER A 289 -5.68 5.40 25.31
C SER A 289 -5.09 4.11 24.74
N ARG A 290 -5.82 3.42 23.84
CA ARG A 290 -5.32 2.23 23.13
C ARG A 290 -4.14 2.57 22.22
N MET A 291 -4.26 3.64 21.46
CA MET A 291 -3.18 4.14 20.58
C MET A 291 -1.93 4.47 21.39
N LYS A 292 -2.08 5.18 22.50
CA LYS A 292 -0.96 5.52 23.39
C LYS A 292 -0.31 4.26 23.97
N ALA A 293 -1.08 3.35 24.54
CA ALA A 293 -0.56 2.11 25.11
C ALA A 293 0.19 1.26 24.07
N LEU A 294 -0.36 1.15 22.86
CA LEU A 294 0.28 0.45 21.75
C LEU A 294 1.62 1.10 21.36
N LYS A 295 1.64 2.42 21.24
CA LYS A 295 2.83 3.19 20.89
C LYS A 295 3.92 3.04 21.95
N ASP A 296 3.58 3.22 23.23
CA ASP A 296 4.52 3.17 24.34
C ASP A 296 5.21 1.79 24.41
N ILE A 297 4.44 0.70 24.36
CA ILE A 297 4.99 -0.67 24.39
C ILE A 297 5.83 -0.95 23.14
N ARG A 298 5.39 -0.52 21.96
CA ARG A 298 6.17 -0.70 20.72
C ARG A 298 7.52 0.02 20.80
N GLU A 299 7.55 1.27 21.27
CA GLU A 299 8.78 2.07 21.39
C GLU A 299 9.71 1.53 22.47
N GLU A 300 9.17 1.01 23.57
CA GLU A 300 9.93 0.31 24.61
C GLU A 300 10.68 -0.88 24.03
N LEU A 301 9.97 -1.75 23.29
CA LEU A 301 10.50 -3.03 22.82
C LEU A 301 11.35 -2.92 21.55
N LEU A 302 11.14 -1.91 20.71
CA LEU A 302 11.91 -1.73 19.47
C LEU A 302 13.40 -1.52 19.70
N LYS A 303 13.81 -1.10 20.90
CA LYS A 303 15.22 -0.94 21.27
C LYS A 303 16.01 -2.24 21.13
N ASP A 304 15.35 -3.38 21.25
CA ASP A 304 15.97 -4.70 21.23
C ASP A 304 15.92 -5.42 19.87
N LYS A 305 15.43 -4.73 18.82
CA LYS A 305 15.22 -5.30 17.47
C LYS A 305 16.47 -5.30 16.58
N GLU A 306 17.45 -4.44 16.85
CA GLU A 306 18.58 -4.24 15.94
C GLU A 306 19.28 -5.57 15.60
N GLY A 307 19.45 -5.84 14.29
CA GLY A 307 20.07 -7.06 13.78
C GLY A 307 19.20 -8.33 13.85
N VAL A 308 17.89 -8.23 14.13
CA VAL A 308 16.99 -9.39 14.15
C VAL A 308 16.22 -9.53 12.84
N ASP A 309 16.45 -10.66 12.16
CA ASP A 309 15.64 -11.11 11.03
C ASP A 309 14.31 -11.70 11.54
N GLU A 310 13.21 -11.02 11.24
CA GLU A 310 11.86 -11.49 11.62
C GLU A 310 11.35 -12.58 10.67
N VAL A 311 10.64 -13.57 11.22
CA VAL A 311 9.95 -14.56 10.39
C VAL A 311 8.60 -14.01 9.90
N PRO A 312 8.16 -14.38 8.68
CA PRO A 312 6.79 -14.10 8.24
C PRO A 312 5.76 -14.69 9.20
N LEU A 313 4.63 -14.00 9.38
CA LEU A 313 3.52 -14.44 10.25
C LEU A 313 3.04 -15.86 9.91
N GLU A 314 3.01 -16.18 8.62
CA GLU A 314 2.65 -17.48 8.07
C GLU A 314 3.60 -18.58 8.58
N THR A 315 4.91 -18.30 8.55
CA THR A 315 5.96 -19.20 9.04
C THR A 315 5.88 -19.36 10.54
N LEU A 316 5.60 -18.28 11.29
CA LEU A 316 5.36 -18.35 12.73
C LEU A 316 4.21 -19.30 13.05
N ILE A 317 3.03 -19.10 12.45
CA ILE A 317 1.86 -19.95 12.68
C ILE A 317 2.19 -21.42 12.36
N ALA A 318 2.84 -21.68 11.23
CA ALA A 318 3.22 -23.03 10.83
C ALA A 318 4.19 -23.70 11.81
N ASN A 319 5.04 -22.94 12.49
CA ASN A 319 5.93 -23.45 13.53
C ASN A 319 5.16 -23.74 14.84
N LEU A 320 4.25 -22.85 15.23
CA LEU A 320 3.43 -23.03 16.43
C LEU A 320 2.52 -24.25 16.33
N MET A 321 1.96 -24.54 15.15
CA MET A 321 1.10 -25.71 14.93
C MET A 321 1.85 -27.06 14.93
N LYS A 322 3.18 -27.05 14.84
CA LYS A 322 4.01 -28.28 14.85
C LYS A 322 4.48 -28.67 16.25
N ASN A 323 4.43 -27.74 17.20
CA ASN A 323 4.86 -27.89 18.58
C ASN A 323 3.65 -28.09 19.51
#